data_AF-A0A3L6Q6Y9-F1
#
_entry.id   AF-A0A3L6Q6Y9-F1
#
_cell.length_a   1.000
_cell.length_b   1.000
_cell.length_c   1.000
_cell.angle_alpha   90.00
_cell.angle_beta   90.00
_cell.angle_gamma   90.00
#
_symmetry.space_group_name_H-M   'P 1'
#
loop_
_entity.id
_entity.type
_entity.pdbx_description
1 polymer ?
#
loop_
_entity_poly.entity_id
_entity_poly.type
_entity_poly.pdbx_seq_one_letter_code
_entity_poly.pdbx_strand_id
1 'polypeptide(L)'
;MPVSKADASCAIFLVGDFADALYLYWRWAAIFLHLKKRGKRIGIPNGFFGFKNGTVKHRVCKQHIDTLRRHGATVIGNLDIANLSVIQNISRSGFQAAALAEFKFNLNNYLSNLSYSPVRSLAEIIAFNNAHPVKVSSNIFLTKSRCTF
;
A
#
# COMPACT_ATOMS: atom_id res chain seq x y z
N MET A 1 0.07 -31.90 22.77
CA MET A 1 1.08 -31.07 22.04
C MET A 1 0.50 -29.67 21.92
N PRO A 2 1.09 -28.62 22.53
CA PRO A 2 0.52 -27.29 22.41
C PRO A 2 0.93 -26.69 21.06
N VAL A 3 -0.07 -26.27 20.29
CA VAL A 3 0.10 -25.45 19.10
C VAL A 3 0.59 -24.09 19.58
N SER A 4 1.81 -23.70 19.20
CA SER A 4 2.38 -22.40 19.54
C SER A 4 1.50 -21.29 18.96
N LYS A 5 0.92 -20.46 19.84
CA LYS A 5 0.29 -19.21 19.43
C LYS A 5 1.39 -18.24 19.05
N ALA A 6 1.25 -17.60 17.89
CA ALA A 6 2.21 -16.63 17.41
C ALA A 6 2.31 -15.44 18.39
N ASP A 7 3.51 -15.19 18.91
CA ASP A 7 3.83 -13.95 19.59
C ASP A 7 3.86 -12.82 18.56
N ALA A 8 3.01 -11.82 18.75
CA ALA A 8 2.93 -10.63 17.91
C ALA A 8 4.08 -9.64 18.19
N SER A 9 5.32 -10.14 18.19
CA SER A 9 6.54 -9.32 18.33
C SER A 9 6.99 -8.68 17.00
N CYS A 10 6.16 -8.72 15.97
CA CYS A 10 6.45 -8.06 14.69
C CYS A 10 5.41 -6.97 14.42
N ALA A 11 5.83 -5.73 14.66
CA ALA A 11 5.06 -4.53 14.38
C ALA A 11 4.60 -4.51 12.90
N ILE A 12 3.31 -4.29 12.69
CA ILE A 12 2.75 -3.92 11.38
C ILE A 12 3.22 -2.48 11.09
N PHE A 13 4.27 -2.35 10.28
CA PHE A 13 4.71 -1.07 9.72
C PHE A 13 3.88 -0.76 8.47
N LEU A 14 2.88 0.12 8.61
CA LEU A 14 2.24 0.78 7.47
C LEU A 14 1.96 2.25 7.80
N VAL A 15 3.01 3.08 7.83
CA VAL A 15 2.91 4.50 7.50
C VAL A 15 4.22 4.89 6.81
N GLY A 16 4.13 5.24 5.53
CA GLY A 16 5.26 5.64 4.70
C GLY A 16 5.72 7.06 5.01
N ASP A 17 7.03 7.20 5.11
CA ASP A 17 7.69 8.50 5.13
C ASP A 17 7.96 8.94 3.68
N PHE A 18 7.91 10.24 3.40
CA PHE A 18 8.04 10.76 2.03
C PHE A 18 9.45 10.54 1.44
N ALA A 19 10.42 10.10 2.26
CA ALA A 19 11.74 9.62 1.86
C ALA A 19 11.74 8.16 1.38
N ASP A 20 10.77 7.33 1.79
CA ASP A 20 10.63 5.94 1.34
C ASP A 20 10.22 5.84 -0.12
N ALA A 21 9.61 6.89 -0.68
CA ALA A 21 9.26 6.93 -2.10
C ALA A 21 10.50 6.81 -3.00
N LEU A 22 11.66 7.37 -2.60
CA LEU A 22 12.90 7.29 -3.38
C LEU A 22 13.65 5.96 -3.17
N TYR A 23 13.58 5.38 -1.97
CA TYR A 23 14.23 4.12 -1.64
C TYR A 23 13.46 2.91 -2.17
N LEU A 24 12.13 2.93 -2.07
CA LEU A 24 11.27 2.00 -2.82
C LEU A 24 11.45 2.21 -4.31
N TYR A 25 11.55 3.44 -4.82
CA TYR A 25 11.82 3.66 -6.25
C TYR A 25 13.13 3.02 -6.72
N TRP A 26 14.23 3.10 -5.97
CA TRP A 26 15.48 2.40 -6.32
C TRP A 26 15.36 0.88 -6.20
N ARG A 27 14.68 0.36 -5.16
CA ARG A 27 14.44 -1.08 -4.99
C ARG A 27 13.51 -1.65 -6.05
N TRP A 28 12.51 -0.88 -6.49
CA TRP A 28 11.58 -1.21 -7.58
C TRP A 28 12.25 -1.06 -8.96
N ALA A 29 13.12 -0.06 -9.16
CA ALA A 29 13.94 0.06 -10.36
C ALA A 29 14.91 -1.13 -10.49
N ALA A 30 15.49 -1.60 -9.38
CA ALA A 30 16.34 -2.79 -9.34
C ALA A 30 15.57 -4.09 -9.62
N ILE A 31 14.37 -4.26 -9.04
CA ILE A 31 13.47 -5.38 -9.36
C ILE A 31 13.10 -5.37 -10.85
N PHE A 32 12.76 -4.20 -11.41
CA PHE A 32 12.52 -4.09 -12.84
C PHE A 32 13.79 -4.41 -13.65
N LEU A 33 14.97 -3.91 -13.27
CA LEU A 33 16.23 -4.19 -13.99
C LEU A 33 16.62 -5.68 -13.98
N HIS A 34 16.20 -6.45 -12.96
CA HIS A 34 16.45 -7.89 -12.86
C HIS A 34 15.39 -8.78 -13.54
N LEU A 35 14.25 -8.23 -13.94
CA LEU A 35 13.27 -8.98 -14.74
C LEU A 35 13.81 -9.15 -16.17
N LYS A 36 13.86 -10.39 -16.67
CA LYS A 36 14.12 -10.71 -18.08
C LYS A 36 13.04 -10.07 -18.96
N LYS A 37 13.27 -8.84 -19.42
CA LYS A 37 12.31 -8.01 -20.17
C LYS A 37 12.26 -8.30 -21.66
N ARG A 38 13.33 -8.86 -22.22
CA ARG A 38 13.43 -9.20 -23.64
C ARG A 38 12.28 -10.12 -24.02
N GLY A 39 11.45 -9.68 -24.97
CA GLY A 39 10.29 -10.42 -25.47
C GLY A 39 9.01 -10.30 -24.63
N LYS A 40 9.01 -9.54 -23.52
CA LYS A 40 7.78 -9.29 -22.75
C LYS A 40 6.96 -8.18 -23.40
N ARG A 41 5.63 -8.37 -23.42
CA ARG A 41 4.66 -7.35 -23.88
C ARG A 41 3.98 -6.73 -22.68
N ILE A 42 4.05 -5.41 -22.54
CA ILE A 42 3.51 -4.65 -21.41
C ILE A 42 2.45 -3.70 -21.96
N GLY A 43 1.20 -3.87 -21.53
CA GLY A 43 0.09 -2.97 -21.87
C GLY A 43 -0.04 -1.83 -20.86
N ILE A 44 -0.15 -0.60 -21.34
CA ILE A 44 -0.47 0.58 -20.53
C ILE A 44 -1.92 0.96 -20.84
N PRO A 45 -2.83 0.85 -19.85
CA PRO A 45 -4.22 1.24 -20.05
C PRO A 45 -4.34 2.72 -20.42
N ASN A 46 -5.33 3.03 -21.26
CA ASN A 46 -5.63 4.41 -21.62
C ASN A 46 -5.98 5.23 -20.37
N GLY A 47 -5.45 6.45 -20.28
CA GLY A 47 -5.66 7.33 -19.12
C GLY A 47 -4.92 6.94 -17.84
N PHE A 48 -4.20 5.80 -17.80
CA PHE A 48 -3.50 5.33 -16.60
C PHE A 48 -2.39 6.29 -16.13
N PHE A 49 -1.68 6.91 -17.08
CA PHE A 49 -0.65 7.93 -16.83
C PHE A 49 -1.09 9.30 -17.35
N GLY A 50 -2.30 9.75 -17.00
CA GLY A 50 -2.86 11.05 -17.37
C GLY A 50 -2.22 12.26 -16.65
N PHE A 51 -0.90 12.27 -16.48
CA PHE A 51 -0.21 13.39 -15.82
C PHE A 51 -0.06 14.57 -16.78
N LYS A 52 -0.30 15.79 -16.26
CA LYS A 52 -0.05 17.03 -17.01
C LYS A 52 1.38 17.05 -17.58
N ASN A 53 1.50 17.46 -18.84
CA ASN A 53 2.79 17.61 -19.53
C ASN A 53 3.73 18.52 -18.72
N GLY A 54 5.00 18.15 -18.65
CA GLY A 54 6.01 18.91 -17.92
C GLY A 54 6.03 18.69 -16.40
N THR A 55 5.12 17.89 -15.83
CA THR A 55 5.23 17.51 -14.41
C THR A 55 6.36 16.50 -14.17
N VAL A 56 6.88 16.45 -12.94
CA VAL A 56 7.87 15.43 -12.52
C VAL A 56 7.32 14.03 -12.79
N LYS A 57 6.05 13.78 -12.45
CA LYS A 57 5.39 12.48 -12.65
C LYS A 57 5.34 12.08 -14.12
N HIS A 58 4.96 13.00 -15.02
CA HIS A 58 5.01 12.75 -16.46
C HIS A 58 6.42 12.34 -16.89
N ARG A 59 7.44 13.14 -16.54
CA ARG A 59 8.83 12.87 -16.96
C ARG A 59 9.33 11.52 -16.47
N VAL A 60 9.08 11.20 -15.20
CA VAL A 60 9.47 9.93 -14.59
C VAL A 60 8.78 8.76 -15.28
N CYS A 61 7.46 8.83 -15.52
CA CYS A 61 6.75 7.76 -16.23
C CYS A 61 7.27 7.56 -17.65
N LYS A 62 7.54 8.63 -18.40
CA LYS A 62 8.14 8.56 -19.73
C LYS A 62 9.51 7.86 -19.70
N GLN A 63 10.38 8.27 -18.78
CA GLN A 63 11.70 7.66 -18.60
C GLN A 63 11.62 6.17 -18.26
N HIS A 64 10.64 5.74 -17.46
CA HIS A 64 10.43 4.31 -17.18
C HIS A 64 10.03 3.53 -18.42
N ILE A 65 9.06 4.05 -19.18
CA ILE A 65 8.57 3.42 -20.41
C ILE A 65 9.73 3.27 -21.41
N ASP A 66 10.54 4.32 -21.58
CA ASP A 66 11.70 4.29 -22.47
C ASP A 66 12.75 3.29 -21.99
N THR A 67 12.94 3.17 -20.68
CA THR A 67 13.82 2.15 -20.09
C THR A 67 13.29 0.73 -20.37
N LEU A 68 12.00 0.47 -20.23
CA LEU A 68 11.39 -0.82 -20.57
C LEU A 68 11.66 -1.22 -22.02
N ARG A 69 11.45 -0.27 -22.94
CA ARG A 69 11.70 -0.46 -24.38
C ARG A 69 13.18 -0.74 -24.66
N ARG A 70 14.09 0.05 -24.07
CA ARG A 70 15.55 -0.16 -24.21
C ARG A 70 16.01 -1.55 -23.74
N HIS A 71 15.34 -2.12 -22.75
CA HIS A 71 15.62 -3.46 -22.24
C HIS A 71 14.86 -4.58 -22.98
N GLY A 72 14.25 -4.29 -24.13
CA GLY A 72 13.66 -5.28 -25.04
C GLY A 72 12.21 -5.66 -24.73
N ALA A 73 11.50 -4.88 -23.91
CA ALA A 73 10.06 -5.05 -23.75
C ALA A 73 9.29 -4.30 -24.84
N THR A 74 8.25 -4.93 -25.38
CA THR A 74 7.28 -4.26 -26.26
C THR A 74 6.23 -3.58 -25.37
N VAL A 75 6.26 -2.25 -25.31
CA VAL A 75 5.29 -1.48 -24.53
C VAL A 75 4.17 -0.96 -25.44
N ILE A 76 2.95 -1.45 -25.22
CA ILE A 76 1.73 -1.10 -25.96
C ILE A 76 1.00 -0.02 -25.15
N GLY A 77 0.93 1.19 -25.70
CA GLY A 77 0.24 2.33 -25.09
C GLY A 77 -1.26 2.34 -25.40
N ASN A 78 -2.00 3.17 -24.66
CA ASN A 78 -3.41 3.49 -24.90
C ASN A 78 -4.31 2.24 -25.03
N LEU A 79 -4.02 1.21 -24.24
CA LEU A 79 -4.80 -0.01 -24.25
C LEU A 79 -6.22 0.28 -23.73
N ASP A 80 -7.22 -0.03 -24.55
CA ASP A 80 -8.61 0.05 -24.10
C ASP A 80 -8.91 -1.13 -23.18
N ILE A 81 -9.34 -0.81 -21.96
CA ILE A 81 -9.77 -1.79 -20.97
C ILE A 81 -11.23 -1.51 -20.67
N ALA A 82 -12.08 -2.51 -20.93
CA ALA A 82 -13.50 -2.41 -20.66
C ALA A 82 -13.75 -1.99 -19.20
N ASN A 83 -14.64 -1.02 -19.02
CA ASN A 83 -15.02 -0.49 -17.70
C ASN A 83 -13.86 0.10 -16.86
N LEU A 84 -12.73 0.47 -17.47
CA LEU A 84 -11.58 1.02 -16.73
C LEU A 84 -11.94 2.23 -15.87
N SER A 85 -12.83 3.11 -16.36
CA SER A 85 -13.31 4.28 -15.61
C SER A 85 -14.13 3.90 -14.38
N VAL A 86 -14.83 2.76 -14.40
CA VAL A 86 -15.54 2.21 -13.23
C VAL A 86 -14.55 1.57 -12.28
N ILE A 87 -13.61 0.76 -12.79
CA ILE A 87 -12.59 0.07 -11.99
C ILE A 87 -11.72 1.06 -11.20
N GLN A 88 -11.29 2.16 -11.83
CA GLN A 88 -10.45 3.19 -11.20
C GLN A 88 -11.23 4.11 -10.25
N ASN A 89 -12.56 4.15 -10.35
CA ASN A 89 -13.38 4.99 -9.49
C ASN A 89 -13.66 4.24 -8.17
N ILE A 90 -13.01 4.70 -7.10
CA ILE A 90 -13.06 4.11 -5.75
C ILE A 90 -14.49 3.81 -5.26
N SER A 91 -15.45 4.69 -5.56
CA SER A 91 -16.83 4.52 -5.11
C SER A 91 -17.65 3.64 -6.06
N ARG A 92 -17.40 3.69 -7.37
CA ARG A 92 -18.14 2.89 -8.37
C ARG A 92 -17.61 1.47 -8.54
N SER A 93 -16.35 1.22 -8.22
CA SER A 93 -15.74 -0.11 -8.33
C SER A 93 -16.17 -1.07 -7.22
N GLY A 94 -16.90 -0.58 -6.22
CA GLY A 94 -17.19 -1.32 -4.98
C GLY A 94 -16.01 -1.37 -4.01
N PHE A 95 -14.82 -0.87 -4.40
CA PHE A 95 -13.62 -0.90 -3.57
C PHE A 95 -13.84 -0.21 -2.22
N GLN A 96 -14.46 0.98 -2.18
CA GLN A 96 -14.69 1.70 -0.93
C GLN A 96 -15.55 0.90 0.07
N ALA A 97 -16.63 0.28 -0.42
CA ALA A 97 -17.53 -0.50 0.42
C ALA A 97 -16.86 -1.78 0.93
N ALA A 98 -16.19 -2.51 0.04
CA ALA A 98 -15.45 -3.72 0.38
C ALA A 98 -14.32 -3.41 1.37
N ALA A 99 -13.50 -2.40 1.10
CA ALA A 99 -12.38 -2.01 1.95
C ALA A 99 -12.82 -1.66 3.38
N LEU A 100 -13.91 -0.91 3.55
CA LEU A 100 -14.42 -0.57 4.88
C LEU A 100 -14.95 -1.79 5.63
N ALA A 101 -15.71 -2.66 4.96
CA ALA A 101 -16.26 -3.87 5.55
C ALA A 101 -15.15 -4.86 5.94
N GLU A 102 -14.23 -5.13 5.02
CA GLU A 102 -13.10 -6.04 5.23
C GLU A 102 -12.14 -5.50 6.27
N PHE A 103 -11.86 -4.19 6.28
CA PHE A 103 -11.01 -3.58 7.30
C PHE A 103 -11.58 -3.81 8.71
N LYS A 104 -12.86 -3.48 8.93
CA LYS A 104 -13.50 -3.70 10.23
C LYS A 104 -13.49 -5.17 10.64
N PHE A 105 -13.85 -6.06 9.72
CA PHE A 105 -13.92 -7.50 9.99
C PHE A 105 -12.54 -8.08 10.32
N ASN A 106 -11.56 -7.88 9.45
CA ASN A 106 -10.21 -8.43 9.59
C ASN A 106 -9.48 -7.83 10.79
N LEU A 107 -9.64 -6.53 11.05
CA LEU A 107 -9.02 -5.89 12.21
C LEU A 107 -9.58 -6.44 13.52
N ASN A 108 -10.90 -6.57 13.64
CA ASN A 108 -11.52 -7.15 14.84
C ASN A 108 -11.07 -8.59 15.07
N ASN A 109 -11.04 -9.41 14.02
CA ASN A 109 -10.58 -10.79 14.12
C ASN A 109 -9.10 -10.88 14.48
N TYR A 110 -8.25 -9.99 13.94
CA TYR A 110 -6.84 -9.94 14.33
C TYR A 110 -6.68 -9.59 15.80
N LEU A 111 -7.30 -8.50 16.27
CA LEU A 111 -7.16 -8.00 17.64
C LEU A 111 -7.73 -8.95 18.70
N SER A 112 -8.84 -9.63 18.39
CA SER A 112 -9.43 -10.60 19.32
C SER A 112 -8.51 -11.80 19.58
N ASN A 113 -7.71 -12.20 18.59
CA ASN A 113 -6.84 -13.37 18.66
C ASN A 113 -5.45 -13.09 19.25
N LEU A 114 -5.09 -11.82 19.52
CA LEU A 114 -3.79 -11.49 20.11
C LEU A 114 -3.66 -12.04 21.54
N SER A 115 -2.48 -12.54 21.91
CA SER A 115 -2.20 -12.94 23.30
C SER A 115 -2.29 -11.75 24.25
N TYR A 116 -1.73 -10.62 23.84
CA TYR A 116 -1.76 -9.35 24.56
C TYR A 116 -2.14 -8.20 23.63
N SER A 117 -3.11 -7.39 24.05
CA SER A 117 -3.45 -6.12 23.39
C SER A 117 -4.24 -5.24 24.35
N PRO A 118 -3.98 -3.92 24.41
CA PRO A 118 -4.77 -2.97 25.20
C PRO A 118 -6.18 -2.72 24.61
N VAL A 119 -6.42 -3.16 23.36
CA VAL A 119 -7.71 -3.06 22.65
C VAL A 119 -7.99 -4.34 21.89
N ARG A 120 -9.23 -4.80 21.87
CA ARG A 120 -9.67 -6.06 21.23
C ARG A 120 -10.56 -5.85 20.02
N SER A 121 -10.91 -4.60 19.71
CA SER A 121 -11.80 -4.26 18.60
C SER A 121 -11.55 -2.86 18.06
N LEU A 122 -12.05 -2.58 16.85
CA LEU A 122 -12.09 -1.25 16.25
C LEU A 122 -12.89 -0.26 17.10
N ALA A 123 -13.96 -0.73 17.77
CA ALA A 123 -14.75 0.11 18.67
C ALA A 123 -13.91 0.59 19.86
N GLU A 124 -13.12 -0.30 20.46
CA GLU A 124 -12.19 0.05 21.54
C GLU A 124 -11.07 0.97 21.05
N ILE A 125 -10.55 0.78 19.84
CA ILE A 125 -9.59 1.72 19.23
C ILE A 125 -10.19 3.12 19.11
N ILE A 126 -11.43 3.24 18.64
CA ILE A 126 -12.10 4.55 18.50
C ILE A 126 -12.30 5.19 19.88
N ALA A 127 -12.80 4.44 20.86
CA ALA A 127 -12.99 4.92 22.23
C ALA A 127 -11.67 5.38 22.85
N PHE A 128 -10.61 4.60 22.65
CA PHE A 128 -9.27 4.90 23.12
C PHE A 128 -8.69 6.16 22.48
N ASN A 129 -8.81 6.32 21.16
CA ASN A 129 -8.37 7.51 20.44
C ASN A 129 -9.11 8.76 20.92
N ASN A 130 -10.43 8.66 21.14
CA ASN A 130 -11.25 9.75 21.67
C ASN A 130 -10.86 10.16 23.10
N ALA A 131 -10.46 9.19 23.93
CA ALA A 131 -9.97 9.43 25.29
C ALA A 131 -8.53 9.97 25.34
N HIS A 132 -7.78 9.88 24.23
CA HIS A 132 -6.37 10.27 24.16
C HIS A 132 -6.04 11.19 22.95
N PRO A 133 -6.74 12.32 22.78
CA PRO A 133 -6.66 13.14 21.55
C PRO A 133 -5.26 13.69 21.24
N VAL A 134 -4.43 13.94 22.25
CA VAL A 134 -3.06 14.49 22.09
C VAL A 134 -2.05 13.44 21.56
N LYS A 135 -2.30 12.14 21.82
CA LYS A 135 -1.43 11.04 21.36
C LYS A 135 -1.75 10.57 19.94
N VAL A 136 -2.83 11.09 19.33
CA VAL A 136 -3.27 10.74 17.97
C VAL A 136 -2.71 11.74 16.94
N SER A 137 -2.47 12.98 17.34
CA SER A 137 -1.82 14.02 16.50
C SER A 137 -0.29 14.02 16.56
N SER A 138 0.28 13.23 17.46
CA SER A 138 1.71 12.92 17.50
C SER A 138 1.88 11.44 17.21
N ASN A 139 2.88 11.04 16.43
CA ASN A 139 3.19 9.65 16.04
C ASN A 139 3.59 8.73 17.24
N ILE A 140 2.94 8.86 18.40
CA ILE A 140 3.43 8.40 19.70
C ILE A 140 2.77 7.09 20.15
N PHE A 141 1.67 6.64 19.54
CA PHE A 141 1.11 5.33 19.92
C PHE A 141 1.92 4.12 19.47
N LEU A 142 2.82 4.29 18.49
CA LEU A 142 3.70 3.21 18.01
C LEU A 142 5.09 3.19 18.64
N THR A 143 5.42 4.12 19.56
CA THR A 143 6.79 4.25 20.09
C THR A 143 6.92 4.15 21.61
N LYS A 144 5.85 3.81 22.35
CA LYS A 144 5.97 3.61 23.80
C LYS A 144 5.39 2.29 24.30
N SER A 145 5.85 1.20 23.70
CA SER A 145 6.09 -0.03 24.47
C SER A 145 7.17 0.29 25.49
N ARG A 146 6.76 0.64 26.71
CA ARG A 146 7.68 0.67 27.85
C ARG A 146 7.94 -0.80 28.22
N CYS A 147 8.84 -1.44 27.49
CA CYS A 147 9.46 -2.68 27.93
C CYS A 147 10.30 -2.33 29.16
N THR A 148 9.86 -2.72 30.34
CA THR A 148 10.76 -2.95 31.47
C THR A 148 11.18 -4.42 31.37
N PHE A 149 12.50 -4.64 31.21
CA PHE A 149 13.12 -5.95 31.37
C PHE A 149 12.90 -6.50 32.78
#